data_AF-A0AAN0R7V1-F1
#
_entry.id   AF-A0AAN0R7V1-F1
#
_cell.length_a   1.000
_cell.length_b   1.000
_cell.length_c   1.000
_cell.angle_alpha   90.00
_cell.angle_beta   90.00
_cell.angle_gamma   90.00
#
_symmetry.space_group_name_H-M   'P 1'
#
loop_
_entity.id
_entity.type
_entity.pdbx_description
1 polymer ?
#
loop_
_entity_poly.entity_id
_entity_poly.type
_entity_poly.pdbx_seq_one_letter_code
_entity_poly.pdbx_strand_id
1 'polypeptide(L)'
;MNNNVFHSATIRGQLFEASMIYEGPWISLITPRSAVHDGVHLGVCNIVQFDPTSYRCHGFGWYIVKYRSEARVFLRGFTIDDARALSDEFGIKLLDHGGWDSRTLFYRSKAWEGLRAWVRSHPRIAKRYAAGTNPYLSDWYLRATSEEMVPLPLG
;
A
#
# COMPACT_ATOMS: atom_id res chain seq x y z
N MET A 1 11.32 2.53 -17.30
CA MET A 1 10.32 2.61 -16.20
C MET A 1 10.03 1.20 -15.74
N ASN A 2 9.94 0.98 -14.44
CA ASN A 2 9.60 -0.33 -13.89
C ASN A 2 8.11 -0.58 -14.17
N ASN A 3 7.78 -1.46 -15.12
CA ASN A 3 6.40 -1.68 -15.61
C ASN A 3 5.44 -2.24 -14.53
N ASN A 4 5.91 -2.39 -13.29
CA ASN A 4 5.16 -2.94 -12.18
C ASN A 4 4.66 -1.87 -11.22
N VAL A 5 5.14 -0.63 -11.29
CA VAL A 5 4.66 0.47 -10.44
C VAL A 5 3.31 0.96 -10.96
N PHE A 6 2.32 1.03 -10.08
CA PHE A 6 0.97 1.48 -10.42
C PHE A 6 0.57 2.78 -9.70
N HIS A 7 1.27 3.16 -8.64
CA HIS A 7 1.06 4.44 -7.95
C HIS A 7 2.34 4.92 -7.28
N SER A 8 2.57 6.22 -7.27
CA SER A 8 3.71 6.84 -6.61
C SER A 8 3.29 8.15 -5.96
N ALA A 9 3.79 8.42 -4.75
CA ALA A 9 3.54 9.69 -4.08
C ALA A 9 4.71 10.08 -3.19
N THR A 10 4.99 11.38 -3.12
CA THR A 10 5.97 11.93 -2.19
C THR A 10 5.26 12.52 -0.98
N ILE A 11 5.57 12.00 0.20
CA ILE A 11 5.00 12.45 1.47
C ILE A 11 6.16 12.82 2.38
N ARG A 12 6.17 14.06 2.88
CA ARG A 12 7.26 14.59 3.71
C ARG A 12 8.65 14.38 3.08
N GLY A 13 8.77 14.60 1.77
CA GLY A 13 10.02 14.43 1.02
C GLY A 13 10.49 12.97 0.84
N GLN A 14 9.68 11.99 1.25
CA GLN A 14 9.95 10.55 1.09
C GLN A 14 9.09 9.99 -0.06
N LEU A 15 9.71 9.34 -1.04
CA LEU A 15 9.02 8.76 -2.19
C LEU A 15 8.53 7.34 -1.87
N PHE A 16 7.22 7.13 -1.95
CA PHE A 16 6.58 5.84 -1.82
C PHE A 16 6.10 5.35 -3.17
N GLU A 17 6.31 4.07 -3.45
CA GLU A 17 5.79 3.41 -4.65
C GLU A 17 4.94 2.21 -4.27
N ALA A 18 3.75 2.15 -4.85
CA ALA A 18 2.94 0.96 -4.88
C ALA A 18 3.19 0.22 -6.21
N SER A 19 3.54 -1.05 -6.10
CA SER A 19 3.94 -1.88 -7.23
C SER A 19 3.38 -3.29 -7.15
N MET A 20 3.32 -3.95 -8.29
CA MET A 20 2.99 -5.36 -8.41
C MET A 20 4.24 -6.21 -8.26
N ILE A 21 4.31 -7.02 -7.22
CA ILE A 21 5.29 -8.09 -7.09
C ILE A 21 4.61 -9.45 -7.28
N TYR A 22 5.39 -10.54 -7.35
CA TYR A 22 4.86 -11.89 -7.61
C TYR A 22 3.73 -12.30 -6.65
N GLU A 23 3.77 -11.75 -5.43
CA GLU A 23 2.80 -12.00 -4.36
C GLU A 23 1.70 -10.92 -4.27
N GLY A 24 1.56 -10.03 -5.26
CA GLY A 24 0.46 -9.05 -5.32
C GLY A 24 0.88 -7.59 -5.03
N PRO A 25 -0.09 -6.71 -4.72
CA PRO A 25 0.17 -5.29 -4.50
C PRO A 25 1.04 -5.04 -3.27
N TRP A 26 2.07 -4.22 -3.43
CA TRP A 26 3.14 -3.99 -2.47
C TRP A 26 3.46 -2.51 -2.38
N ILE A 27 3.73 -2.00 -1.18
CA ILE A 27 4.24 -0.64 -0.97
C ILE A 27 5.67 -0.68 -0.46
N SER A 28 6.51 0.20 -1.01
CA SER A 28 7.91 0.37 -0.60
C SER A 28 8.27 1.85 -0.50
N LEU A 29 9.19 2.16 0.42
CA LEU A 29 9.88 3.45 0.46
C LEU A 29 11.10 3.39 -0.46
N ILE A 30 11.17 4.31 -1.42
CA ILE A 30 12.28 4.39 -2.36
C ILE A 30 13.40 5.22 -1.76
N THR A 31 14.53 4.58 -1.54
CA THR A 31 15.77 5.20 -1.07
C THR A 31 16.92 4.80 -2.00
N PRO A 32 18.03 5.56 -2.03
CA PRO A 32 19.22 5.19 -2.81
C PRO A 32 19.80 3.81 -2.46
N ARG A 33 19.45 3.26 -1.29
CA ARG A 33 19.87 1.95 -0.81
C ARG A 33 18.75 0.90 -0.81
N SER A 34 17.54 1.24 -1.26
CA SER A 34 16.41 0.31 -1.22
C SER A 34 16.71 -0.87 -2.13
N ALA A 35 17.03 -2.01 -1.52
CA ALA A 35 16.88 -3.28 -2.19
C ALA A 35 15.38 -3.55 -2.39
N VAL A 36 15.04 -4.43 -3.32
CA VAL A 36 13.67 -4.82 -3.73
C VAL A 36 12.80 -5.36 -2.59
N HIS A 37 13.29 -5.39 -1.34
CA HIS A 37 12.69 -6.07 -0.18
C HIS A 37 12.29 -5.16 0.99
N ASP A 38 12.53 -3.85 0.94
CA ASP A 38 12.15 -2.91 2.01
C ASP A 38 10.73 -2.35 1.79
N GLY A 39 9.74 -3.22 1.98
CA GLY A 39 8.34 -2.86 1.88
C GLY A 39 7.40 -3.89 2.51
N VAL A 40 6.12 -3.80 2.16
CA VAL A 40 5.10 -4.72 2.67
C VAL A 40 3.90 -4.80 1.73
N HIS A 41 3.19 -5.93 1.78
CA HIS A 41 1.94 -6.11 1.04
C HIS A 41 0.85 -5.16 1.51
N LEU A 42 0.16 -4.54 0.55
CA LEU A 42 -1.07 -3.80 0.79
C LEU A 42 -2.21 -4.76 1.19
N GLY A 43 -3.23 -4.24 1.87
CA GLY A 43 -4.35 -5.04 2.40
C GLY A 43 -4.06 -5.80 3.70
N VAL A 44 -2.80 -5.88 4.13
CA VAL A 44 -2.41 -6.48 5.43
C VAL A 44 -1.54 -5.56 6.29
N CYS A 45 -0.92 -4.56 5.67
CA CYS A 45 -0.10 -3.61 6.39
C CYS A 45 -0.94 -2.55 7.11
N ASN A 46 -0.31 -1.91 8.09
CA ASN A 46 -0.86 -0.82 8.86
C ASN A 46 0.21 0.24 9.12
N ILE A 47 -0.20 1.45 9.45
CA ILE A 47 0.65 2.53 9.96
C ILE A 47 0.45 2.61 11.47
N VAL A 48 1.54 2.67 12.25
CA VAL A 48 1.46 2.75 13.71
C VAL A 48 2.68 3.48 14.26
N GLN A 49 2.49 4.19 15.36
CA GLN A 49 3.57 4.77 16.15
C GLN A 49 3.90 3.83 17.30
N PHE A 50 5.10 3.29 17.34
CA PHE A 50 5.52 2.39 18.42
C PHE A 50 7.03 2.29 18.53
N ASP A 51 7.49 1.64 19.60
CA ASP A 51 8.88 1.24 19.75
C ASP A 51 9.03 -0.27 19.43
N PRO A 52 9.57 -0.62 18.25
CA PRO A 52 9.79 -2.01 17.89
C PRO A 52 10.85 -2.66 18.76
N THR A 53 10.57 -3.86 19.26
CA THR A 53 11.48 -4.63 20.12
C THR A 53 12.70 -5.23 19.38
N SER A 54 12.77 -5.06 18.05
CA SER A 54 13.84 -5.60 17.21
C SER A 54 15.01 -4.64 17.08
N TYR A 55 16.22 -5.11 17.37
CA TYR A 55 17.48 -4.36 17.27
C TYR A 55 17.79 -3.81 15.85
N ARG A 56 17.08 -4.30 14.82
CA ARG A 56 17.23 -3.83 13.43
C ARG A 56 16.38 -2.60 13.11
N CYS A 57 15.56 -2.14 14.05
CA CYS A 57 14.66 -1.02 13.86
C CYS A 57 15.24 0.28 14.43
N HIS A 58 14.66 1.42 14.04
CA HIS A 58 15.18 2.76 14.33
C HIS A 58 14.66 3.37 15.65
N GLY A 59 14.23 2.53 16.60
CA GLY A 59 13.62 2.94 17.88
C GLY A 59 12.19 3.50 17.72
N PHE A 60 11.71 4.18 18.75
CA PHE A 60 10.35 4.74 18.78
C PHE A 60 10.08 5.69 17.60
N GLY A 61 8.98 5.45 16.89
CA GLY A 61 8.53 6.31 15.81
C GLY A 61 7.40 5.71 14.99
N TRP A 62 7.12 6.33 13.84
CA TRP A 62 6.10 5.86 12.91
C TRP A 62 6.67 4.81 11.96
N TYR A 63 5.87 3.76 11.73
CA TYR A 63 6.23 2.66 10.84
C TYR A 63 5.04 2.24 10.00
N ILE A 64 5.34 1.74 8.79
CA ILE A 64 4.46 0.75 8.15
C ILE A 64 4.86 -0.62 8.69
N VAL A 65 3.90 -1.33 9.27
CA VAL A 65 4.05 -2.66 9.84
C VAL A 65 3.28 -3.68 9.01
N LYS A 66 3.76 -4.93 8.98
CA LYS A 66 2.94 -6.08 8.63
C LYS A 66 2.13 -6.50 9.85
N TYR A 67 0.86 -6.84 9.64
CA TYR A 67 -0.07 -7.13 10.74
C TYR A 67 -0.08 -5.98 11.76
N ARG A 68 0.20 -6.23 13.04
CA ARG A 68 0.09 -5.20 14.09
C ARG A 68 1.41 -4.60 14.55
N SER A 69 2.54 -5.27 14.34
CA SER A 69 3.80 -4.89 15.02
C SER A 69 5.07 -5.27 14.27
N GLU A 70 4.97 -5.98 13.16
CA GLU A 70 6.16 -6.39 12.42
C GLU A 70 6.64 -5.20 11.57
N ALA A 71 7.58 -4.42 12.10
CA ALA A 71 8.14 -3.24 11.44
C ALA A 71 8.75 -3.58 10.06
N ARG A 72 8.31 -2.86 9.03
CA ARG A 72 8.79 -3.03 7.65
C ARG A 72 9.40 -1.76 7.07
N VAL A 73 8.70 -0.63 7.21
CA VAL A 73 9.16 0.66 6.67
C VAL A 73 9.17 1.70 7.79
N PHE A 74 10.34 2.23 8.12
CA PHE A 74 10.43 3.34 9.07
C PHE A 74 10.10 4.67 8.40
N LEU A 75 9.10 5.38 8.95
CA LEU A 75 8.60 6.63 8.43
C LEU A 75 9.32 7.80 9.13
N ARG A 76 10.57 8.03 8.73
CA ARG A 76 11.46 8.96 9.43
C ARG A 76 10.84 10.35 9.54
N GLY A 77 10.74 10.82 10.79
CA GLY A 77 10.27 12.15 11.12
C GLY A 77 8.77 12.37 10.94
N PHE A 78 7.98 11.37 10.53
CA PHE A 78 6.54 11.54 10.32
C PHE A 78 5.83 12.08 11.56
N THR A 79 4.84 12.92 11.31
CA THR A 79 3.79 13.31 12.25
C THR A 79 2.54 12.45 12.01
N ILE A 80 1.53 12.61 12.88
CA ILE A 80 0.23 11.99 12.65
C ILE A 80 -0.42 12.45 11.33
N ASP A 81 -0.24 13.70 10.93
CA ASP A 81 -0.84 14.21 9.69
C ASP A 81 -0.13 13.66 8.45
N ASP A 82 1.19 13.47 8.51
CA ASP A 82 1.92 12.74 7.47
C ASP A 82 1.45 11.27 7.37
N ALA A 83 1.22 10.62 8.51
CA ALA A 83 0.69 9.26 8.57
C ALA A 83 -0.72 9.18 7.96
N ARG A 84 -1.59 10.14 8.26
CA ARG A 84 -2.93 10.27 7.64
C ARG A 84 -2.84 10.48 6.14
N ALA A 85 -1.96 11.37 5.68
CA ALA A 85 -1.74 11.60 4.25
C ALA A 85 -1.30 10.30 3.55
N LEU A 86 -0.39 9.52 4.17
CA LEU A 86 0.03 8.21 3.63
C LEU A 86 -1.12 7.19 3.61
N SER A 87 -1.95 7.18 4.64
CA SER A 87 -3.17 6.37 4.70
C SER A 87 -4.15 6.71 3.60
N ASP A 88 -4.46 7.98 3.39
CA ASP A 88 -5.44 8.40 2.38
C ASP A 88 -4.91 8.12 0.96
N GLU A 89 -3.61 8.30 0.76
CA GLU A 89 -2.95 8.10 -0.54
C GLU A 89 -2.89 6.63 -0.94
N PHE A 90 -2.51 5.74 -0.01
CA PHE A 90 -2.28 4.31 -0.28
C PHE A 90 -3.31 3.35 0.30
N GLY A 91 -4.30 3.85 1.05
CA GLY A 91 -5.34 3.05 1.70
C GLY A 91 -4.79 2.14 2.80
N ILE A 92 -3.84 2.62 3.59
CA ILE A 92 -3.23 1.86 4.68
C ILE A 92 -3.82 2.29 6.00
N LYS A 93 -4.36 1.34 6.77
CA LYS A 93 -4.99 1.62 8.06
C LYS A 93 -4.00 2.20 9.07
N LEU A 94 -4.38 3.27 9.78
CA LEU A 94 -3.72 3.68 11.02
C LEU A 94 -4.23 2.82 12.18
N LEU A 95 -3.35 2.04 12.81
CA LEU A 95 -3.67 1.39 14.09
C LEU A 95 -3.77 2.47 15.16
N ASP A 96 -4.68 2.30 16.11
CA ASP A 96 -5.11 3.26 17.16
C ASP A 96 -6.27 4.19 16.75
N HIS A 97 -6.61 4.24 15.47
CA HIS A 97 -7.85 4.85 14.99
C HIS A 97 -8.79 3.74 14.53
N GLY A 98 -9.85 3.48 15.31
CA GLY A 98 -10.94 2.58 14.90
C GLY A 98 -11.45 2.92 13.50
N GLY A 99 -12.04 1.95 12.80
CA GLY A 99 -12.50 2.16 11.43
C GLY A 99 -12.32 0.93 10.54
N TRP A 100 -12.37 1.17 9.24
CA TRP A 100 -12.29 0.18 8.17
C TRP A 100 -11.02 -0.69 8.30
N ASP A 101 -11.09 -1.93 7.84
CA ASP A 101 -9.93 -2.80 7.72
C ASP A 101 -9.03 -2.36 6.55
N SER A 102 -7.76 -2.80 6.56
CA SER A 102 -6.76 -2.40 5.55
C SER A 102 -7.15 -2.73 4.11
N ARG A 103 -7.91 -3.81 3.87
CA ARG A 103 -8.34 -4.17 2.52
C ARG A 103 -9.41 -3.19 2.03
N THR A 104 -10.38 -2.84 2.87
CA THR A 104 -11.42 -1.91 2.43
C THR A 104 -10.89 -0.49 2.24
N LEU A 105 -9.93 -0.04 3.05
CA LEU A 105 -9.26 1.25 2.82
C LEU A 105 -8.49 1.26 1.50
N PHE A 106 -7.78 0.18 1.17
CA PHE A 106 -7.06 0.09 -0.10
C PHE A 106 -7.98 0.34 -1.29
N TYR A 107 -9.12 -0.35 -1.37
CA TYR A 107 -10.07 -0.20 -2.49
C TYR A 107 -10.78 1.16 -2.59
N ARG A 108 -10.54 2.07 -1.65
CA ARG A 108 -11.04 3.46 -1.66
C ARG A 108 -9.95 4.49 -1.90
N SER A 109 -8.70 4.06 -2.00
CA SER A 109 -7.53 4.93 -2.07
C SER A 109 -7.18 5.35 -3.50
N LYS A 110 -6.33 6.37 -3.64
CA LYS A 110 -5.76 6.75 -4.93
C LYS A 110 -4.86 5.66 -5.50
N ALA A 111 -4.15 4.92 -4.65
CA ALA A 111 -3.36 3.77 -5.08
C ALA A 111 -4.22 2.69 -5.77
N TRP A 112 -5.46 2.49 -5.34
CA TRP A 112 -6.38 1.59 -6.03
C TRP A 112 -6.79 2.10 -7.41
N GLU A 113 -7.08 3.39 -7.55
CA GLU A 113 -7.34 3.96 -8.88
C GLU A 113 -6.12 3.84 -9.81
N GLY A 114 -4.92 4.03 -9.27
CA GLY A 114 -3.65 3.75 -9.96
C GLY A 114 -3.54 2.29 -10.40
N LEU A 115 -3.88 1.34 -9.52
CA LEU A 115 -3.91 -0.10 -9.85
C LEU A 115 -4.91 -0.40 -10.98
N ARG A 116 -6.12 0.16 -10.92
CA ARG A 116 -7.14 -0.03 -11.98
C ARG A 116 -6.64 0.48 -13.33
N ALA A 117 -6.05 1.68 -13.36
CA ALA A 117 -5.44 2.22 -14.57
C ALA A 117 -4.31 1.32 -15.08
N TRP A 118 -3.44 0.87 -14.18
CA TRP A 118 -2.34 -0.03 -14.51
C TRP A 118 -2.82 -1.38 -15.09
N VAL A 119 -3.89 -1.98 -14.54
CA VAL A 119 -4.49 -3.22 -15.05
C VAL A 119 -5.00 -3.04 -16.48
N ARG A 120 -5.64 -1.90 -16.78
CA ARG A 120 -6.12 -1.57 -18.13
C ARG A 120 -4.97 -1.41 -19.12
N SER A 121 -3.86 -0.82 -18.69
CA SER A 121 -2.67 -0.63 -19.52
C SER A 121 -1.82 -1.90 -19.68
N HIS A 122 -1.87 -2.83 -18.72
CA HIS A 122 -1.02 -4.02 -18.68
C HIS A 122 -1.81 -5.33 -18.45
N PRO A 123 -2.87 -5.63 -19.20
CA PRO A 123 -3.82 -6.70 -18.87
C PRO A 123 -3.18 -8.09 -18.82
N ARG A 124 -2.23 -8.38 -19.70
CA ARG A 124 -1.50 -9.67 -19.72
C ARG A 124 -0.62 -9.85 -18.47
N ILE A 125 0.04 -8.78 -18.04
CA ILE A 125 0.91 -8.79 -16.86
C ILE A 125 0.06 -8.88 -15.59
N ALA A 126 -1.02 -8.08 -15.51
CA ALA A 126 -1.97 -8.13 -14.42
C ALA A 126 -2.57 -9.53 -14.21
N LYS A 127 -3.03 -10.18 -15.29
CA LYS A 127 -3.56 -11.56 -15.23
C LYS A 127 -2.54 -12.56 -14.69
N ARG A 128 -1.25 -12.41 -15.03
CA ARG A 128 -0.19 -13.27 -14.51
C ARG A 128 0.00 -13.09 -13.00
N TYR A 129 0.03 -11.84 -12.51
CA TYR A 129 0.13 -11.58 -11.08
C TYR A 129 -1.12 -12.04 -10.31
N ALA A 130 -2.30 -12.00 -10.94
CA ALA A 130 -3.54 -12.49 -10.35
C ALA A 130 -3.55 -14.00 -10.09
N ALA A 131 -2.69 -14.77 -10.78
CA ALA A 131 -2.52 -16.20 -10.52
C ALA A 131 -1.67 -16.50 -9.26
N GLY A 132 -1.10 -15.47 -8.62
CA GLY A 132 -0.41 -15.61 -7.35
C GLY A 132 -1.33 -16.07 -6.21
N THR A 133 -0.73 -16.65 -5.16
CA THR A 133 -1.46 -17.28 -4.04
C THR A 133 -1.68 -16.38 -2.83
N ASN A 134 -1.31 -15.10 -2.91
CA ASN A 134 -1.37 -14.20 -1.76
C ASN A 134 -2.83 -13.86 -1.40
N PRO A 135 -3.26 -14.10 -0.14
CA PRO A 135 -4.65 -13.91 0.26
C PRO A 135 -5.05 -12.44 0.53
N TYR A 136 -4.12 -11.51 0.78
CA TYR A 136 -4.42 -10.22 1.42
C TYR A 136 -5.38 -9.35 0.59
N LEU A 137 -5.20 -9.35 -0.73
CA LEU A 137 -6.07 -8.65 -1.68
C LEU A 137 -6.59 -9.62 -2.74
N SER A 138 -6.90 -10.87 -2.38
CA SER A 138 -7.26 -11.97 -3.32
C SER A 138 -8.25 -11.65 -4.46
N ASP A 139 -9.13 -10.66 -4.30
CA ASP A 139 -10.11 -10.24 -5.30
C ASP A 139 -9.71 -8.98 -6.10
N TRP A 140 -8.48 -8.45 -5.90
CA TRP A 140 -8.03 -7.20 -6.51
C TRP A 140 -8.17 -7.22 -8.03
N TYR A 141 -7.81 -8.34 -8.67
CA TYR A 141 -7.82 -8.43 -10.12
C TYR A 141 -9.26 -8.45 -10.64
N LEU A 142 -10.12 -9.27 -10.01
CA LEU A 142 -11.53 -9.34 -10.37
C LEU A 142 -12.18 -7.96 -10.24
N ARG A 143 -11.98 -7.26 -9.12
CA ARG A 143 -12.47 -5.89 -8.89
C ARG A 143 -11.91 -4.87 -9.87
N ALA A 144 -10.65 -5.00 -10.28
CA ALA A 144 -10.03 -4.06 -11.20
C ALA A 144 -10.54 -4.26 -12.64
N THR A 145 -10.89 -5.50 -12.99
CA THR A 145 -11.43 -5.88 -14.31
C THR A 145 -12.95 -5.80 -14.40
N SER A 146 -13.67 -5.80 -13.28
CA SER A 146 -15.12 -5.61 -13.27
C SER A 146 -15.45 -4.18 -13.69
N GLU A 147 -16.42 -4.05 -14.59
CA GLU A 147 -17.06 -2.78 -14.90
C GLU A 147 -17.93 -2.35 -13.72
N GLU A 148 -17.34 -1.81 -12.64
CA GLU A 148 -18.13 -1.21 -11.57
C GLU A 148 -18.33 0.30 -11.81
N MET A 149 -19.55 0.55 -12.32
CA MET A 149 -20.51 1.62 -12.06
C MET A 149 -20.00 3.06 -11.93
N VAL A 150 -20.41 3.84 -12.93
CA VAL A 150 -20.68 5.28 -12.86
C VAL A 150 -21.28 5.65 -11.49
N PRO A 151 -20.81 6.72 -10.81
CA PRO A 151 -21.45 7.19 -9.59
C PRO A 151 -22.94 7.44 -9.87
N LEU A 152 -23.83 6.90 -9.05
CA LEU A 152 -25.25 7.30 -9.10
C LEU A 152 -25.32 8.83 -9.05
N PRO A 153 -26.13 9.49 -9.91
CA PRO A 153 -26.34 10.91 -9.80
C PRO A 153 -26.92 11.20 -8.41
N LEU A 154 -26.34 12.18 -7.74
CA LEU A 154 -26.89 12.75 -6.51
C LEU A 154 -28.28 13.28 -6.86
N GLY A 155 -29.32 12.60 -6.38
CA GLY A 155 -30.67 13.15 -6.28
C GLY A 155 -30.80 14.04 -5.05
#